data_AF-A0A482VLC2-F1
#
_entry.id   AF-A0A482VLC2-F1
#
_cell.length_a   1.000
_cell.length_b   1.000
_cell.length_c   1.000
_cell.angle_alpha   90.00
_cell.angle_beta   90.00
_cell.angle_gamma   90.00
#
_symmetry.space_group_name_H-M   'P 1'
#
loop_
_entity.id
_entity.type
_entity.pdbx_description
1 polymer ?
#
loop_
_entity_poly.entity_id
_entity_poly.type
_entity_poly.pdbx_seq_one_letter_code
_entity_poly.pdbx_strand_id
1 'polypeptide(L)'
;MWKLLLVALSVCLTKAAKLDEVFAWNELSFAWPSDEIREKALNSGDYVPANNLPLGLDRWKDKLFVTVPRWKAGVAASLGYLPLSSANKTASVIPYPDWKANTLPHGDEKPEDNHIISTFRVKVDQCDRLWVMDTGLADILGEPKQISPPAIVVFDLKTDKLLRRYTLQPTDLKEDSFFANIVVDVDPAECDKAFAYIPDLGEYGLVVYSWADNDSWRVKHNFFYFDPLKGDFNVGGVNFQWTDGVFGLALGPRQQDGYRTLYFHPLASTREFSVNTHVLQNKTVATDPHSYYLFKIEGNRGDLTQASASDFDEKANVLFLTQLNRDGVACWNPKKTLNSQSLALVAQDKEALIFTNDIKVDPERNLWILSDKMPIFIYKQLDASQVNYRIFKAKVDDLIKDTVCSV
;
A
#
# COMPACT_ATOMS: atom_id res chain seq x y z
N MET A 1 -56.20 27.84 0.46
CA MET A 1 -55.75 26.52 -0.03
C MET A 1 -54.22 26.54 -0.09
N TRP A 2 -53.55 26.00 0.92
CA TRP A 2 -52.09 25.89 0.93
C TRP A 2 -51.76 24.39 0.97
N LYS A 3 -51.18 23.86 -0.10
CA LYS A 3 -50.71 22.47 -0.16
C LYS A 3 -49.29 22.45 0.40
N LEU A 4 -49.10 21.85 1.58
CA LEU A 4 -47.78 21.44 2.04
C LEU A 4 -47.26 20.32 1.12
N LEU A 5 -46.16 20.57 0.42
CA LEU A 5 -45.35 19.51 -0.18
C LEU A 5 -44.53 18.85 0.94
N LEU A 6 -44.89 17.62 1.28
CA LEU A 6 -44.02 16.71 2.03
C LEU A 6 -42.94 16.20 1.07
N VAL A 7 -41.75 16.79 1.12
CA VAL A 7 -40.56 16.22 0.51
C VAL A 7 -40.09 15.09 1.41
N ALA A 8 -40.39 13.85 1.02
CA ALA A 8 -39.83 12.67 1.67
C ALA A 8 -38.34 12.60 1.31
N LEU A 9 -37.45 13.01 2.23
CA LEU A 9 -36.05 12.62 2.17
C LEU A 9 -35.99 11.10 2.39
N SER A 10 -35.87 10.32 1.32
CA SER A 10 -35.45 8.93 1.41
C SER A 10 -33.98 8.92 1.81
N VAL A 11 -33.71 8.82 3.10
CA VAL A 11 -32.37 8.46 3.59
C VAL A 11 -32.16 7.00 3.16
N CYS A 12 -31.46 6.81 2.05
CA CYS A 12 -31.00 5.51 1.61
C CYS A 12 -29.92 5.07 2.61
N LEU A 13 -30.34 4.37 3.67
CA LEU A 13 -29.42 3.68 4.58
C LEU A 13 -28.79 2.53 3.79
N THR A 14 -27.68 2.82 3.12
CA THR A 14 -26.83 1.79 2.53
C THR A 14 -26.31 0.93 3.68
N LYS A 15 -26.69 -0.35 3.68
CA LYS A 15 -26.22 -1.32 4.67
C LYS A 15 -24.75 -1.55 4.35
N ALA A 16 -23.83 -0.98 5.15
CA ALA A 16 -22.40 -1.21 4.97
C ALA A 16 -22.13 -2.72 4.96
N ALA A 17 -21.33 -3.19 4.00
CA ALA A 17 -21.01 -4.60 3.90
C ALA A 17 -20.25 -5.04 5.15
N LYS A 18 -20.56 -6.24 5.66
CA LYS A 18 -19.91 -6.76 6.85
C LYS A 18 -18.47 -7.14 6.50
N LEU A 19 -17.51 -6.48 7.15
CA LEU A 19 -16.10 -6.86 7.06
C LEU A 19 -15.82 -8.04 7.98
N ASP A 20 -15.16 -9.07 7.47
CA ASP A 20 -14.66 -10.17 8.28
C ASP A 20 -13.30 -9.77 8.86
N GLU A 21 -13.24 -9.56 10.18
CA GLU A 21 -11.98 -9.34 10.89
C GLU A 21 -11.20 -10.66 10.96
N VAL A 22 -10.13 -10.76 10.17
CA VAL A 22 -9.28 -11.95 10.05
C VAL A 22 -8.23 -11.96 11.15
N PHE A 23 -7.59 -10.81 11.39
CA PHE A 23 -6.61 -10.67 12.45
C PHE A 23 -6.75 -9.35 13.18
N ALA A 24 -6.39 -9.35 14.46
CA ALA A 24 -6.42 -8.20 15.34
C ALA A 24 -5.34 -8.32 16.41
N TRP A 25 -4.59 -7.25 16.66
CA TRP A 25 -3.54 -7.21 17.68
C TRP A 25 -3.59 -5.93 18.48
N ASN A 26 -3.27 -6.04 19.77
CA ASN A 26 -2.87 -4.90 20.57
C ASN A 26 -1.43 -4.49 20.22
N GLU A 27 -0.55 -5.47 20.18
CA GLU A 27 0.85 -5.36 19.75
C GLU A 27 1.18 -6.55 18.86
N LEU A 28 1.96 -6.30 17.81
CA LEU A 28 2.34 -7.35 16.86
C LEU A 28 3.36 -8.30 17.53
N SER A 29 3.16 -9.60 17.34
CA SER A 29 4.09 -10.64 17.81
C SER A 29 4.76 -11.34 16.64
N PHE A 30 5.93 -11.93 16.88
CA PHE A 30 6.74 -12.63 15.87
C PHE A 30 7.02 -14.06 16.29
N ALA A 31 7.15 -14.96 15.30
CA ALA A 31 7.46 -16.37 15.51
C ALA A 31 8.95 -16.55 15.86
N TRP A 32 9.33 -16.18 17.08
CA TRP A 32 10.69 -16.28 17.59
C TRP A 32 11.19 -17.74 17.59
N PRO A 33 12.48 -18.00 17.32
CA PRO A 33 13.00 -19.37 17.32
C PRO A 33 12.98 -20.02 18.72
N SER A 34 13.10 -19.22 19.78
CA SER A 34 12.93 -19.63 21.17
C SER A 34 12.58 -18.45 22.06
N ASP A 35 12.01 -18.72 23.24
CA ASP A 35 11.73 -17.68 24.25
C ASP A 35 13.02 -17.01 24.74
N GLU A 36 14.12 -17.75 24.85
CA GLU A 36 15.42 -17.20 25.25
C GLU A 36 15.93 -16.13 24.27
N ILE A 37 15.79 -16.38 22.96
CA ILE A 37 16.18 -15.41 21.91
C ILE A 37 15.26 -14.19 21.98
N ARG A 38 13.96 -14.40 22.17
CA ARG A 38 12.98 -13.31 22.34
C ARG A 38 13.33 -12.43 23.54
N GLU A 39 13.59 -13.03 24.70
CA GLU A 39 13.95 -12.28 25.92
C GLU A 39 15.28 -11.54 25.76
N LYS A 40 16.26 -12.12 25.07
CA LYS A 40 17.50 -11.42 24.73
C LYS A 40 17.25 -10.18 23.84
N ALA A 41 16.37 -10.31 22.84
CA ALA A 41 16.01 -9.19 21.97
C ALA A 41 15.24 -8.09 22.72
N LEU A 42 14.36 -8.47 23.65
CA LEU A 42 13.68 -7.53 24.55
C LEU A 42 14.68 -6.77 25.43
N ASN A 43 15.62 -7.49 26.05
CA ASN A 43 16.60 -6.90 26.97
C ASN A 43 17.63 -6.00 26.28
N SER A 44 17.96 -6.28 25.01
CA SER A 44 18.89 -5.48 24.21
C SER A 44 18.23 -4.27 23.54
N GLY A 45 16.91 -4.25 23.42
CA GLY A 45 16.17 -3.24 22.66
C GLY A 45 16.07 -3.54 21.16
N ASP A 46 16.61 -4.67 20.69
CA ASP A 46 16.46 -5.15 19.31
C ASP A 46 15.01 -5.54 18.99
N TYR A 47 14.20 -5.80 20.03
CA TYR A 47 12.76 -5.93 19.92
C TYR A 47 12.04 -5.06 20.95
N VAL A 48 11.25 -4.10 20.46
CA VAL A 48 10.35 -3.26 21.25
C VAL A 48 8.93 -3.47 20.71
N PRO A 49 8.08 -4.28 21.37
CA PRO A 49 6.75 -4.64 20.83
C PRO A 49 5.92 -3.46 20.34
N ALA A 50 5.87 -2.37 21.11
CA ALA A 50 5.15 -1.15 20.79
C ALA A 50 5.63 -0.44 19.50
N ASN A 51 6.85 -0.73 19.03
CA ASN A 51 7.43 -0.11 17.83
C ASN A 51 7.14 -0.87 16.53
N ASN A 52 6.44 -2.01 16.60
CA ASN A 52 6.18 -2.88 15.46
C ASN A 52 4.77 -2.62 14.89
N LEU A 53 4.66 -1.59 14.05
CA LEU A 53 3.42 -1.21 13.35
C LEU A 53 3.36 -1.90 11.96
N PRO A 54 2.36 -2.77 11.68
CA PRO A 54 2.20 -3.35 10.36
C PRO A 54 1.68 -2.28 9.38
N LEU A 55 2.24 -2.22 8.17
CA LEU A 55 1.90 -1.19 7.19
C LEU A 55 1.31 -1.74 5.90
N GLY A 56 1.92 -2.74 5.27
CA GLY A 56 1.50 -3.27 3.97
C GLY A 56 1.10 -4.72 4.00
N LEU A 57 0.32 -5.15 3.02
CA LEU A 57 -0.04 -6.56 2.83
C LEU A 57 -0.15 -6.95 1.35
N ASP A 58 0.02 -8.24 1.06
CA ASP A 58 -0.48 -8.89 -0.15
C ASP A 58 -0.60 -10.40 0.10
N ARG A 59 -1.44 -11.10 -0.67
CA ARG A 59 -1.75 -12.51 -0.45
C ARG A 59 -1.17 -13.39 -1.54
N TRP A 60 -0.51 -14.46 -1.12
CA TRP A 60 -0.16 -15.59 -1.97
C TRP A 60 -0.64 -16.89 -1.34
N LYS A 61 -1.67 -17.51 -1.94
CA LYS A 61 -2.26 -18.77 -1.44
C LYS A 61 -2.66 -18.66 0.04
N ASP A 62 -1.98 -19.37 0.92
CA ASP A 62 -2.18 -19.40 2.36
C ASP A 62 -1.22 -18.49 3.14
N LYS A 63 -0.29 -17.82 2.47
CA LYS A 63 0.57 -16.77 3.05
C LYS A 63 -0.07 -15.40 2.83
N LEU A 64 -0.42 -14.70 3.91
CA LEU A 64 -0.70 -13.27 3.86
C LEU A 64 0.56 -12.52 4.28
N PHE A 65 1.28 -11.95 3.32
CA PHE A 65 2.45 -11.13 3.61
C PHE A 65 2.03 -9.87 4.36
N VAL A 66 2.84 -9.49 5.35
CA VAL A 66 2.69 -8.26 6.12
C VAL A 66 4.06 -7.62 6.24
N THR A 67 4.11 -6.29 6.10
CA THR A 67 5.33 -5.51 6.24
C THR A 67 5.28 -4.71 7.55
N VAL A 68 6.43 -4.51 8.17
CA VAL A 68 6.61 -3.72 9.39
C VAL A 68 7.78 -2.78 9.14
N PRO A 69 7.53 -1.56 8.62
CA PRO A 69 8.60 -0.63 8.33
C PRO A 69 9.32 -0.21 9.60
N ARG A 70 10.61 0.10 9.47
CA ARG A 70 11.45 0.53 10.60
C ARG A 70 11.27 2.01 10.89
N TRP A 71 10.05 2.39 11.27
CA TRP A 71 9.73 3.75 11.72
C TRP A 71 10.46 4.12 13.01
N LYS A 72 10.65 3.15 13.91
CA LYS A 72 11.38 3.29 15.17
C LYS A 72 12.31 2.09 15.34
N ALA A 73 13.35 2.23 16.16
CA ALA A 73 14.21 1.12 16.57
C ALA A 73 13.41 -0.02 17.26
N GLY A 74 13.95 -1.24 17.26
CA GLY A 74 13.32 -2.39 17.90
C GLY A 74 12.25 -3.11 17.07
N VAL A 75 12.24 -2.92 15.75
CA VAL A 75 11.42 -3.73 14.83
C VAL A 75 12.07 -5.10 14.63
N ALA A 76 11.34 -6.17 14.96
CA ALA A 76 11.92 -7.52 14.95
C ALA A 76 12.19 -8.04 13.54
N ALA A 77 11.22 -7.89 12.63
CA ALA A 77 11.35 -8.25 11.23
C ALA A 77 10.51 -7.30 10.38
N SER A 78 11.07 -6.86 9.25
CA SER A 78 10.39 -5.87 8.40
C SER A 78 9.51 -6.51 7.33
N LEU A 79 9.79 -7.75 6.96
CA LEU A 79 8.95 -8.55 6.06
C LEU A 79 8.64 -9.89 6.70
N GLY A 80 7.37 -10.26 6.71
CA GLY A 80 6.93 -11.56 7.14
C GLY A 80 5.59 -11.95 6.54
N TYR A 81 5.04 -13.06 7.00
CA TYR A 81 3.71 -13.49 6.62
C TYR A 81 2.94 -14.10 7.79
N LEU A 82 1.63 -14.13 7.63
CA LEU A 82 0.68 -14.80 8.51
C LEU A 82 0.07 -16.01 7.76
N PRO A 83 0.05 -17.19 8.37
CA PRO A 83 -0.61 -18.35 7.79
C PRO A 83 -2.13 -18.20 7.90
N LEU A 84 -2.82 -18.15 6.76
CA LEU A 84 -4.29 -18.00 6.68
C LEU A 84 -5.05 -19.25 7.14
N SER A 85 -4.37 -20.38 7.27
CA SER A 85 -4.91 -21.61 7.87
C SER A 85 -5.05 -21.52 9.40
N SER A 86 -4.45 -20.51 10.03
CA SER A 86 -4.55 -20.28 11.47
C SER A 86 -5.95 -19.78 11.84
N ALA A 87 -6.60 -20.46 12.78
CA ALA A 87 -7.81 -19.94 13.43
C ALA A 87 -7.50 -18.84 14.46
N ASN A 88 -6.21 -18.61 14.78
CA ASN A 88 -5.79 -17.62 15.75
C ASN A 88 -5.73 -16.22 15.13
N LYS A 89 -6.64 -15.33 15.55
CA LYS A 89 -6.68 -13.93 15.13
C LYS A 89 -5.49 -13.09 15.62
N THR A 90 -4.73 -13.57 16.59
CA THR A 90 -3.52 -12.89 17.12
C THR A 90 -2.24 -13.61 16.67
N ALA A 91 -2.29 -14.38 15.57
CA ALA A 91 -1.15 -15.14 15.07
C ALA A 91 0.12 -14.28 14.96
N SER A 92 1.26 -14.89 15.28
CA SER A 92 2.56 -14.23 15.17
C SER A 92 3.02 -14.17 13.72
N VAL A 93 3.64 -13.06 13.36
CA VAL A 93 4.27 -12.87 12.04
C VAL A 93 5.50 -13.77 11.94
N ILE A 94 5.56 -14.55 10.87
CA ILE A 94 6.72 -15.39 10.55
C ILE A 94 7.63 -14.57 9.62
N PRO A 95 8.89 -14.26 10.01
CA PRO A 95 9.80 -13.51 9.16
C PRO A 95 10.05 -14.21 7.82
N TYR A 96 10.13 -13.42 6.76
CA TYR A 96 10.28 -13.89 5.40
C TYR A 96 11.51 -13.28 4.70
N PRO A 97 12.29 -14.08 3.94
CA PRO A 97 12.22 -15.54 3.85
C PRO A 97 12.59 -16.24 5.16
N ASP A 98 13.38 -15.57 6.00
CA ASP A 98 13.80 -16.05 7.31
C ASP A 98 14.21 -14.89 8.24
N TRP A 99 14.64 -15.23 9.46
CA TRP A 99 15.19 -14.28 10.43
C TRP A 99 16.49 -13.62 9.97
N LYS A 100 17.36 -14.34 9.25
CA LYS A 100 18.66 -13.82 8.80
C LYS A 100 18.45 -12.64 7.86
N ALA A 101 17.57 -12.80 6.88
CA ALA A 101 17.21 -11.76 5.92
C ALA A 101 16.62 -10.50 6.59
N ASN A 102 16.00 -10.63 7.76
CA ASN A 102 15.39 -9.52 8.49
C ASN A 102 16.27 -8.92 9.59
N THR A 103 17.44 -9.51 9.87
CA THR A 103 18.36 -9.01 10.88
C THR A 103 19.19 -7.87 10.30
N LEU A 104 19.20 -6.71 10.98
CA LEU A 104 20.00 -5.59 10.53
C LEU A 104 21.50 -5.89 10.70
N PRO A 105 22.36 -5.43 9.78
CA PRO A 105 23.80 -5.53 9.96
C PRO A 105 24.27 -4.74 11.19
N HIS A 106 25.23 -5.30 11.93
CA HIS A 106 25.78 -4.67 13.13
C HIS A 106 27.12 -3.96 12.82
N GLY A 107 27.33 -2.80 13.45
CA GLY A 107 28.58 -2.03 13.28
C GLY A 107 28.83 -1.65 11.80
N ASP A 108 29.97 -2.11 11.28
CA ASP A 108 30.44 -1.85 9.92
C ASP A 108 30.12 -2.99 8.92
N GLU A 109 29.28 -3.96 9.32
CA GLU A 109 28.84 -5.03 8.44
C GLU A 109 28.11 -4.48 7.21
N LYS A 110 28.48 -4.95 6.03
CA LYS A 110 27.76 -4.64 4.79
C LYS A 110 26.52 -5.52 4.68
N PRO A 111 25.36 -4.98 4.29
CA PRO A 111 24.17 -5.79 4.08
C PRO A 111 24.39 -6.79 2.93
N GLU A 112 23.92 -8.03 3.13
CA GLU A 112 23.86 -9.05 2.07
C GLU A 112 22.74 -8.72 1.07
N ASP A 113 22.79 -9.29 -0.14
CA ASP A 113 21.81 -8.97 -1.20
C ASP A 113 20.36 -9.32 -0.80
N ASN A 114 20.19 -10.36 0.01
CA ASN A 114 18.88 -10.78 0.52
C ASN A 114 18.49 -10.10 1.84
N HIS A 115 19.30 -9.19 2.39
CA HIS A 115 18.88 -8.41 3.55
C HIS A 115 17.72 -7.48 3.19
N ILE A 116 16.75 -7.45 4.10
CA ILE A 116 15.56 -6.63 4.05
C ILE A 116 15.69 -5.61 5.17
N ILE A 117 15.98 -4.37 4.80
CA ILE A 117 16.22 -3.32 5.79
C ILE A 117 14.88 -2.79 6.29
N SER A 118 14.07 -2.17 5.43
CA SER A 118 12.79 -1.60 5.82
C SER A 118 11.81 -1.61 4.65
N THR A 119 10.87 -2.55 4.71
CA THR A 119 9.84 -2.71 3.68
C THR A 119 8.60 -1.94 4.05
N PHE A 120 8.10 -1.14 3.11
CA PHE A 120 6.80 -0.47 3.25
C PHE A 120 5.68 -1.27 2.60
N ARG A 121 5.77 -1.55 1.30
CA ARG A 121 4.75 -2.30 0.55
C ARG A 121 5.37 -3.44 -0.22
N VAL A 122 4.53 -4.43 -0.47
CA VAL A 122 4.85 -5.58 -1.31
C VAL A 122 3.79 -5.77 -2.39
N LYS A 123 4.18 -6.47 -3.46
CA LYS A 123 3.26 -6.95 -4.48
C LYS A 123 3.54 -8.41 -4.81
N VAL A 124 2.52 -9.25 -4.69
CA VAL A 124 2.52 -10.60 -5.26
C VAL A 124 2.03 -10.50 -6.69
N ASP A 125 2.84 -10.95 -7.64
CA ASP A 125 2.47 -10.94 -9.04
C ASP A 125 1.86 -12.28 -9.51
N GLN A 126 1.34 -12.30 -10.74
CA GLN A 126 0.68 -13.48 -11.31
C GLN A 126 1.65 -14.62 -11.68
N CYS A 127 2.96 -14.40 -11.51
CA CYS A 127 4.03 -15.35 -11.82
C CYS A 127 4.61 -16.00 -10.55
N ASP A 128 3.92 -15.88 -9.42
CA ASP A 128 4.37 -16.36 -8.11
C ASP A 128 5.67 -15.69 -7.63
N ARG A 129 5.85 -14.40 -7.91
CA ARG A 129 6.97 -13.60 -7.38
C ARG A 129 6.48 -12.59 -6.35
N LEU A 130 7.24 -12.44 -5.26
CA LEU A 130 7.05 -11.38 -4.28
C LEU A 130 8.00 -10.24 -4.57
N TRP A 131 7.44 -9.09 -4.92
CA TRP A 131 8.17 -7.85 -5.14
C TRP A 131 8.10 -7.00 -3.88
N VAL A 132 9.26 -6.59 -3.41
CA VAL A 132 9.44 -5.91 -2.12
C VAL A 132 10.12 -4.58 -2.39
N MET A 133 9.49 -3.49 -1.97
CA MET A 133 10.12 -2.17 -1.96
C MET A 133 10.85 -1.97 -0.63
N ASP A 134 12.16 -2.18 -0.62
CA ASP A 134 13.04 -1.96 0.53
C ASP A 134 13.60 -0.53 0.47
N THR A 135 13.27 0.30 1.45
CA THR A 135 13.75 1.69 1.50
C THR A 135 15.21 1.79 1.89
N GLY A 136 15.77 0.74 2.51
CA GLY A 136 17.12 0.78 3.04
C GLY A 136 17.31 1.71 4.25
N LEU A 137 16.24 2.36 4.73
CA LEU A 137 16.25 3.38 5.78
C LEU A 137 15.61 2.83 7.06
N ALA A 138 16.36 2.83 8.15
CA ALA A 138 15.90 2.37 9.47
C ALA A 138 15.79 3.53 10.46
N ASP A 139 14.92 3.34 11.47
CA ASP A 139 14.69 4.26 12.60
C ASP A 139 14.26 5.67 12.17
N ILE A 140 13.32 5.75 11.23
CA ILE A 140 12.90 6.98 10.52
C ILE A 140 12.44 8.12 11.45
N LEU A 141 11.82 7.82 12.59
CA LEU A 141 11.33 8.81 13.56
C LEU A 141 12.26 8.97 14.77
N GLY A 142 13.31 8.15 14.86
CA GLY A 142 14.33 8.18 15.90
C GLY A 142 15.60 8.83 15.38
N GLU A 143 16.64 8.03 15.19
CA GLU A 143 17.91 8.42 14.58
C GLU A 143 18.03 7.76 13.18
N PRO A 144 17.54 8.41 12.11
CA PRO A 144 17.45 7.80 10.80
C PRO A 144 18.81 7.33 10.28
N LYS A 145 18.90 6.06 9.90
CA LYS A 145 20.12 5.45 9.35
C LYS A 145 19.84 4.82 8.00
N GLN A 146 20.44 5.38 6.95
CA GLN A 146 20.46 4.76 5.62
C GLN A 146 21.49 3.62 5.62
N ILE A 147 21.02 2.37 5.71
CA ILE A 147 21.86 1.17 5.77
C ILE A 147 22.22 0.66 4.38
N SER A 148 21.30 0.80 3.41
CA SER A 148 21.54 0.50 2.00
C SER A 148 20.74 1.47 1.12
N PRO A 149 21.06 1.69 -0.16
CA PRO A 149 20.20 2.49 -1.04
C PRO A 149 18.86 1.76 -1.30
N PRO A 150 17.77 2.49 -1.61
CA PRO A 150 16.48 1.89 -1.94
C PRO A 150 16.59 0.85 -3.06
N ALA A 151 15.89 -0.27 -2.90
CA ALA A 151 15.99 -1.39 -3.83
C ALA A 151 14.66 -2.13 -4.01
N ILE A 152 14.48 -2.68 -5.20
CA ILE A 152 13.44 -3.67 -5.51
C ILE A 152 14.05 -5.04 -5.21
N VAL A 153 13.48 -5.78 -4.26
CA VAL A 153 13.90 -7.14 -3.91
C VAL A 153 12.81 -8.11 -4.36
N VAL A 154 13.17 -9.11 -5.16
CA VAL A 154 12.22 -10.04 -5.76
C VAL A 154 12.54 -11.46 -5.35
N PHE A 155 11.57 -12.15 -4.74
CA PHE A 155 11.67 -13.54 -4.31
C PHE A 155 10.76 -14.44 -5.16
N ASP A 156 11.22 -15.66 -5.42
CA ASP A 156 10.38 -16.74 -5.95
C ASP A 156 9.58 -17.33 -4.79
N LEU A 157 8.25 -17.22 -4.82
CA LEU A 157 7.37 -17.71 -3.75
C LEU A 157 7.26 -19.24 -3.72
N LYS A 158 7.69 -19.94 -4.77
CA LYS A 158 7.71 -21.41 -4.80
C LYS A 158 8.91 -21.98 -4.04
N THR A 159 10.02 -21.26 -4.05
CA THR A 159 11.29 -21.71 -3.45
C THR A 159 11.74 -20.87 -2.26
N ASP A 160 11.07 -19.74 -2.02
CA ASP A 160 11.42 -18.71 -1.04
C ASP A 160 12.86 -18.18 -1.21
N LYS A 161 13.37 -18.20 -2.45
CA LYS A 161 14.72 -17.75 -2.80
C LYS A 161 14.71 -16.38 -3.46
N LEU A 162 15.76 -15.60 -3.18
CA LEU A 162 16.01 -14.35 -3.88
C LEU A 162 16.24 -14.62 -5.37
N LEU A 163 15.45 -13.98 -6.22
CA LEU A 163 15.65 -13.94 -7.67
C LEU A 163 16.49 -12.75 -8.09
N ARG A 164 16.22 -11.58 -7.49
CA ARG A 164 16.89 -10.33 -7.89
C ARG A 164 16.84 -9.29 -6.77
N ARG A 165 17.95 -8.58 -6.57
CA ARG A 165 17.98 -7.27 -5.93
C ARG A 165 18.37 -6.24 -6.99
N TYR A 166 17.49 -5.28 -7.25
CA TYR A 166 17.78 -4.15 -8.12
C TYR A 166 17.84 -2.88 -7.27
N THR A 167 19.05 -2.36 -7.06
CA THR A 167 19.25 -1.07 -6.41
C THR A 167 18.86 0.05 -7.37
N LEU A 168 17.98 0.96 -6.91
CA LEU A 168 17.58 2.11 -7.73
C LEU A 168 18.81 2.96 -8.07
N GLN A 169 18.86 3.44 -9.31
CA GLN A 169 20.00 4.18 -9.83
C GLN A 169 20.01 5.59 -9.25
N PRO A 170 21.17 6.26 -9.12
CA PRO A 170 21.21 7.66 -8.69
C PRO A 170 20.31 8.60 -9.51
N THR A 171 20.06 8.28 -10.79
CA THR A 171 19.14 9.03 -11.66
C THR A 171 17.66 8.87 -11.31
N ASP A 172 17.31 7.81 -10.58
CA ASP A 172 15.96 7.59 -10.08
C ASP A 172 15.66 8.43 -8.83
N LEU A 173 16.71 8.84 -8.09
CA LEU A 173 16.62 9.52 -6.82
C LEU A 173 16.72 11.06 -6.94
N LYS A 174 16.12 11.71 -5.95
CA LYS A 174 16.23 13.12 -5.58
C LYS A 174 16.53 13.21 -4.08
N GLU A 175 16.75 14.43 -3.58
CA GLU A 175 17.24 14.66 -2.22
C GLU A 175 16.27 14.09 -1.18
N ASP A 176 14.98 14.41 -1.32
CA ASP A 176 13.92 13.96 -0.41
C ASP A 176 13.15 12.74 -0.94
N SER A 177 13.73 11.96 -1.85
CA SER A 177 13.05 10.79 -2.46
C SER A 177 12.67 9.76 -1.40
N PHE A 178 11.41 9.32 -1.43
CA PHE A 178 10.92 8.29 -0.52
C PHE A 178 10.01 7.29 -1.26
N PHE A 179 10.48 6.05 -1.39
CA PHE A 179 9.79 5.00 -2.15
C PHE A 179 9.08 4.04 -1.21
N ALA A 180 7.82 4.31 -0.93
CA ALA A 180 7.02 3.51 0.00
C ALA A 180 6.16 2.43 -0.68
N ASN A 181 5.99 2.46 -2.01
CA ASN A 181 5.03 1.61 -2.69
C ASN A 181 5.61 0.96 -3.96
N ILE A 182 5.01 -0.15 -4.40
CA ILE A 182 5.34 -0.82 -5.66
C ILE A 182 4.09 -1.48 -6.25
N VAL A 183 3.85 -1.27 -7.54
CA VAL A 183 2.83 -1.96 -8.33
C VAL A 183 3.49 -2.62 -9.53
N VAL A 184 3.11 -3.85 -9.83
CA VAL A 184 3.75 -4.67 -10.86
C VAL A 184 2.75 -4.98 -11.98
N ASP A 185 3.11 -4.63 -13.21
CA ASP A 185 2.40 -4.99 -14.44
C ASP A 185 3.10 -6.20 -15.05
N VAL A 186 2.42 -7.34 -15.01
CA VAL A 186 2.91 -8.58 -15.58
C VAL A 186 1.82 -9.25 -16.40
N ASP A 187 2.19 -9.77 -17.57
CA ASP A 187 1.40 -10.75 -18.28
C ASP A 187 1.82 -12.15 -17.78
N PRO A 188 0.92 -13.00 -17.27
CA PRO A 188 1.29 -14.33 -16.80
C PRO A 188 1.82 -15.24 -17.91
N ALA A 189 1.60 -14.91 -19.19
CA ALA A 189 2.22 -15.58 -20.32
C ALA A 189 3.64 -15.09 -20.61
N GLU A 190 4.02 -13.90 -20.13
CA GLU A 190 5.30 -13.24 -20.41
C GLU A 190 5.92 -12.64 -19.13
N CYS A 191 6.12 -13.48 -18.11
CA CYS A 191 6.64 -13.06 -16.80
C CYS A 191 7.96 -12.27 -16.84
N ASP A 192 8.79 -12.52 -17.85
CA ASP A 192 10.09 -11.84 -18.07
C ASP A 192 9.96 -10.45 -18.73
N LYS A 193 8.75 -10.03 -19.11
CA LYS A 193 8.45 -8.68 -19.60
C LYS A 193 7.74 -7.81 -18.57
N ALA A 194 7.86 -8.16 -17.29
CA ALA A 194 7.22 -7.41 -16.22
C ALA A 194 7.80 -6.00 -16.08
N PHE A 195 6.94 -5.06 -15.73
CA PHE A 195 7.31 -3.71 -15.31
C PHE A 195 6.88 -3.46 -13.87
N ALA A 196 7.67 -2.71 -13.12
CA ALA A 196 7.28 -2.19 -11.82
C ALA A 196 7.19 -0.67 -11.85
N TYR A 197 6.19 -0.13 -11.16
CA TYR A 197 5.96 1.30 -10.97
C TYR A 197 6.11 1.63 -9.49
N ILE A 198 7.07 2.48 -9.18
CA ILE A 198 7.46 2.85 -7.81
C ILE A 198 7.24 4.36 -7.67
N PRO A 199 6.17 4.79 -6.98
CA PRO A 199 5.89 6.19 -6.79
C PRO A 199 6.84 6.76 -5.73
N ASP A 200 7.29 7.99 -5.98
CA ASP A 200 8.12 8.77 -5.08
C ASP A 200 7.28 9.84 -4.42
N LEU A 201 6.90 9.59 -3.16
CA LEU A 201 6.00 10.48 -2.43
C LEU A 201 6.70 11.78 -2.01
N GLY A 202 8.02 11.76 -1.81
CA GLY A 202 8.76 12.91 -1.31
C GLY A 202 9.13 13.89 -2.43
N GLU A 203 9.42 13.36 -3.62
CA GLU A 203 9.94 14.16 -4.75
C GLU A 203 9.09 14.05 -6.02
N TYR A 204 7.82 13.68 -5.84
CA TYR A 204 6.72 13.84 -6.80
C TYR A 204 7.01 13.25 -8.18
N GLY A 205 7.53 12.02 -8.19
CA GLY A 205 7.91 11.31 -9.40
C GLY A 205 7.42 9.87 -9.42
N LEU A 206 7.58 9.22 -10.56
CA LEU A 206 7.31 7.79 -10.71
C LEU A 206 8.53 7.13 -11.32
N VAL A 207 9.13 6.17 -10.62
CA VAL A 207 10.20 5.34 -11.19
C VAL A 207 9.55 4.14 -11.86
N VAL A 208 9.92 3.91 -13.12
CA VAL A 208 9.53 2.71 -13.88
C VAL A 208 10.75 1.81 -13.95
N TYR A 209 10.56 0.54 -13.65
CA TYR A 209 11.60 -0.50 -13.76
C TYR A 209 11.17 -1.57 -14.76
N SER A 210 12.04 -1.90 -15.71
CA SER A 210 11.87 -2.98 -16.69
C SER A 210 12.60 -4.24 -16.22
N TRP A 211 11.89 -5.34 -16.01
CA TRP A 211 12.51 -6.62 -15.64
C TRP A 211 13.40 -7.17 -16.76
N ALA A 212 12.95 -7.03 -18.02
CA ALA A 212 13.64 -7.54 -19.19
C ALA A 212 14.99 -6.85 -19.40
N ASP A 213 14.98 -5.51 -19.33
CA ASP A 213 16.17 -4.70 -19.57
C ASP A 213 17.03 -4.53 -18.32
N ASN A 214 16.47 -4.86 -17.15
CA ASN A 214 17.08 -4.62 -15.84
C ASN A 214 17.56 -3.16 -15.70
N ASP A 215 16.71 -2.23 -16.13
CA ASP A 215 16.95 -0.80 -16.17
C ASP A 215 15.74 -0.04 -15.60
N SER A 216 15.96 1.18 -15.16
CA SER A 216 14.94 2.06 -14.62
C SER A 216 15.03 3.48 -15.19
N TRP A 217 13.91 4.20 -15.09
CA TRP A 217 13.84 5.61 -15.41
C TRP A 217 12.80 6.34 -14.56
N ARG A 218 13.10 7.59 -14.26
CA ARG A 218 12.20 8.49 -13.54
C ARG A 218 11.32 9.28 -14.50
N VAL A 219 10.01 9.15 -14.32
CA VAL A 219 8.96 9.91 -14.99
C VAL A 219 8.54 11.08 -14.10
N LYS A 220 8.31 12.24 -14.73
CA LYS A 220 7.86 13.46 -14.06
C LYS A 220 6.56 13.94 -14.68
N HIS A 221 5.61 14.31 -13.85
CA HIS A 221 4.36 14.90 -14.29
C HIS A 221 3.75 15.74 -13.18
N ASN A 222 3.05 16.83 -13.52
CA ASN A 222 2.44 17.72 -12.52
C ASN A 222 1.39 17.00 -11.65
N PHE A 223 0.76 15.95 -12.20
CA PHE A 223 -0.25 15.16 -11.49
C PHE A 223 0.34 14.28 -10.36
N PHE A 224 1.66 14.19 -10.25
CA PHE A 224 2.33 13.49 -9.16
C PHE A 224 2.52 14.35 -7.90
N TYR A 225 2.27 15.66 -7.99
CA TYR A 225 2.45 16.60 -6.88
C TYR A 225 1.23 16.58 -5.96
N PHE A 226 1.45 16.82 -4.68
CA PHE A 226 0.36 17.01 -3.73
C PHE A 226 -0.49 18.25 -4.05
N ASP A 227 -1.73 18.25 -3.56
CA ASP A 227 -2.59 19.44 -3.56
C ASP A 227 -2.36 20.20 -2.25
N PRO A 228 -1.83 21.44 -2.28
CA PRO A 228 -1.53 22.21 -1.07
C PRO A 228 -2.76 22.55 -0.23
N LEU A 229 -3.97 22.43 -0.79
CA LEU A 229 -5.22 22.63 -0.06
C LEU A 229 -5.72 21.35 0.63
N LYS A 230 -5.06 20.21 0.42
CA LYS A 230 -5.50 18.89 0.89
C LYS A 230 -4.43 18.16 1.72
N GLY A 231 -3.41 18.88 2.18
CA GLY A 231 -2.34 18.37 3.05
C GLY A 231 -2.67 18.31 4.55
N ASP A 232 -3.85 18.80 4.99
CA ASP A 232 -4.29 18.70 6.39
C ASP A 232 -5.10 17.41 6.63
N PHE A 233 -4.71 16.65 7.64
CA PHE A 233 -5.31 15.37 8.02
C PHE A 233 -5.82 15.43 9.45
N ASN A 234 -7.01 14.86 9.66
CA ASN A 234 -7.65 14.75 10.96
C ASN A 234 -8.14 13.32 11.15
N VAL A 235 -7.25 12.45 11.63
CA VAL A 235 -7.47 11.00 11.65
C VAL A 235 -7.24 10.46 13.05
N GLY A 236 -8.19 9.67 13.57
CA GLY A 236 -8.09 9.07 14.91
C GLY A 236 -7.93 10.09 16.05
N GLY A 237 -8.44 11.31 15.89
CA GLY A 237 -8.27 12.40 16.87
C GLY A 237 -6.86 13.00 16.92
N VAL A 238 -6.07 12.82 15.86
CA VAL A 238 -4.76 13.46 15.65
C VAL A 238 -4.87 14.37 14.44
N ASN A 239 -4.46 15.63 14.59
CA ASN A 239 -4.29 16.56 13.48
C ASN A 239 -2.81 16.61 13.09
N PHE A 240 -2.52 16.49 11.79
CA PHE A 240 -1.17 16.52 11.24
C PHE A 240 -1.20 16.96 9.77
N GLN A 241 -0.06 17.43 9.26
CA GLN A 241 0.08 17.90 7.89
C GLN A 241 1.14 17.08 7.16
N TRP A 242 0.78 16.54 6.00
CA TRP A 242 1.69 15.85 5.08
C TRP A 242 1.62 16.48 3.70
N THR A 243 2.74 16.40 2.97
CA THR A 243 2.88 16.93 1.61
C THR A 243 3.19 15.83 0.59
N ASP A 244 2.88 14.59 0.98
CA ASP A 244 3.14 13.39 0.20
C ASP A 244 2.44 13.45 -1.16
N GLY A 245 3.26 13.32 -2.21
CA GLY A 245 2.82 13.28 -3.61
C GLY A 245 2.25 11.92 -3.99
N VAL A 246 2.44 11.55 -5.26
CA VAL A 246 1.98 10.27 -5.84
C VAL A 246 2.32 9.12 -4.91
N PHE A 247 1.31 8.31 -4.59
CA PHE A 247 1.45 7.23 -3.61
C PHE A 247 0.60 6.02 -3.99
N GLY A 248 -0.72 6.22 -4.11
CA GLY A 248 -1.64 5.16 -4.51
C GLY A 248 -1.59 4.94 -6.02
N LEU A 249 -1.39 3.68 -6.43
CA LEU A 249 -1.35 3.23 -7.82
C LEU A 249 -2.25 1.99 -7.95
N ALA A 250 -2.97 1.85 -9.06
CA ALA A 250 -3.73 0.64 -9.38
C ALA A 250 -3.79 0.40 -10.88
N LEU A 251 -3.65 -0.86 -11.29
CA LEU A 251 -3.73 -1.24 -12.70
C LEU A 251 -5.14 -1.70 -13.05
N GLY A 252 -5.74 -1.06 -14.04
CA GLY A 252 -6.96 -1.53 -14.67
C GLY A 252 -6.75 -2.82 -15.49
N PRO A 253 -7.82 -3.32 -16.13
CA PRO A 253 -7.76 -4.54 -16.93
C PRO A 253 -6.81 -4.38 -18.13
N ARG A 254 -6.16 -5.47 -18.53
CA ARG A 254 -5.33 -5.51 -19.73
C ARG A 254 -6.21 -5.33 -20.97
N GLN A 255 -5.82 -4.42 -21.85
CA GLN A 255 -6.49 -4.11 -23.11
C GLN A 255 -5.96 -5.00 -24.23
N GLN A 256 -6.61 -4.98 -25.40
CA GLN A 256 -6.23 -5.81 -26.54
C GLN A 256 -4.83 -5.53 -27.08
N ASP A 257 -4.32 -4.31 -26.87
CA ASP A 257 -2.96 -3.90 -27.25
C ASP A 257 -1.88 -4.37 -26.26
N GLY A 258 -2.28 -5.10 -25.20
CA GLY A 258 -1.38 -5.60 -24.18
C GLY A 258 -1.09 -4.59 -23.06
N TYR A 259 -1.53 -3.34 -23.17
CA TYR A 259 -1.31 -2.31 -22.15
C TYR A 259 -2.49 -2.19 -21.18
N ARG A 260 -2.30 -1.40 -20.14
CA ARG A 260 -3.28 -1.17 -19.07
C ARG A 260 -3.44 0.32 -18.84
N THR A 261 -4.55 0.71 -18.23
CA THR A 261 -4.65 2.03 -17.59
C THR A 261 -4.06 1.92 -16.19
N LEU A 262 -3.03 2.71 -15.87
CA LEU A 262 -2.57 2.93 -14.50
C LEU A 262 -3.35 4.11 -13.92
N TYR A 263 -4.18 3.86 -12.92
CA TYR A 263 -4.81 4.87 -12.09
C TYR A 263 -3.85 5.26 -10.96
N PHE A 264 -3.79 6.54 -10.64
CA PHE A 264 -2.93 7.04 -9.57
C PHE A 264 -3.42 8.32 -8.93
N HIS A 265 -3.00 8.52 -7.69
CA HIS A 265 -3.24 9.76 -6.96
C HIS A 265 -2.10 10.09 -5.98
N PRO A 266 -1.85 11.39 -5.75
CA PRO A 266 -1.12 11.86 -4.60
C PRO A 266 -1.85 11.53 -3.29
N LEU A 267 -1.10 11.24 -2.23
CA LEU A 267 -1.67 10.98 -0.91
C LEU A 267 -2.38 12.23 -0.36
N ALA A 268 -1.72 13.38 -0.42
CA ALA A 268 -2.30 14.67 -0.06
C ALA A 268 -3.08 15.26 -1.25
N SER A 269 -4.10 14.55 -1.73
CA SER A 269 -5.01 15.00 -2.80
C SER A 269 -6.37 14.30 -2.74
N THR A 270 -7.37 14.90 -3.38
CA THR A 270 -8.70 14.28 -3.62
C THR A 270 -8.96 13.98 -5.10
N ARG A 271 -7.97 14.15 -5.96
CA ARG A 271 -8.07 13.88 -7.40
C ARG A 271 -7.53 12.52 -7.76
N GLU A 272 -8.14 11.92 -8.77
CA GLU A 272 -7.65 10.71 -9.42
C GLU A 272 -7.18 11.04 -10.83
N PHE A 273 -6.09 10.42 -11.24
CA PHE A 273 -5.49 10.59 -12.54
C PHE A 273 -5.27 9.22 -13.19
N SER A 274 -5.00 9.23 -14.48
CA SER A 274 -4.61 8.02 -15.18
C SER A 274 -3.61 8.25 -16.29
N VAL A 275 -2.91 7.20 -16.66
CA VAL A 275 -2.04 7.13 -17.84
C VAL A 275 -2.07 5.71 -18.38
N ASN A 276 -2.00 5.55 -19.70
CA ASN A 276 -1.85 4.22 -20.29
C ASN A 276 -0.40 3.74 -20.14
N THR A 277 -0.20 2.48 -19.78
CA THR A 277 1.14 1.94 -19.51
C THR A 277 2.06 1.93 -20.72
N HIS A 278 1.57 2.01 -21.97
CA HIS A 278 2.44 2.18 -23.14
C HIS A 278 3.31 3.45 -23.07
N VAL A 279 2.78 4.50 -22.42
CA VAL A 279 3.50 5.77 -22.20
C VAL A 279 4.65 5.54 -21.23
N LEU A 280 4.37 4.82 -20.13
CA LEU A 280 5.33 4.59 -19.05
C LEU A 280 6.41 3.57 -19.40
N GLN A 281 6.03 2.49 -20.10
CA GLN A 281 6.91 1.37 -20.45
C GLN A 281 7.89 1.71 -21.58
N ASN A 282 7.65 2.79 -22.33
CA ASN A 282 8.60 3.31 -23.31
C ASN A 282 9.40 4.48 -22.70
N LYS A 283 10.65 4.22 -22.31
CA LYS A 283 11.56 5.22 -21.71
C LYS A 283 11.65 6.54 -22.49
N THR A 284 11.64 6.48 -23.81
CA THR A 284 11.72 7.69 -24.66
C THR A 284 10.46 8.53 -24.55
N VAL A 285 9.28 7.89 -24.60
CA VAL A 285 7.99 8.58 -24.46
C VAL A 285 7.79 9.07 -23.02
N ALA A 286 8.12 8.24 -22.03
CA ALA A 286 7.92 8.53 -20.62
C ALA A 286 8.74 9.72 -20.11
N THR A 287 9.86 10.04 -20.79
CA THR A 287 10.76 11.14 -20.42
C THR A 287 10.67 12.34 -21.37
N ASP A 288 9.80 12.27 -22.40
CA ASP A 288 9.55 13.38 -23.32
C ASP A 288 8.64 14.43 -22.67
N PRO A 289 9.05 15.70 -22.57
CA PRO A 289 8.19 16.79 -22.09
C PRO A 289 6.87 16.95 -22.87
N HIS A 290 6.79 16.50 -24.12
CA HIS A 290 5.57 16.55 -24.93
C HIS A 290 4.55 15.46 -24.56
N SER A 291 4.90 14.52 -23.67
CA SER A 291 4.00 13.47 -23.18
C SER A 291 2.93 13.95 -22.19
N TYR A 292 2.97 15.24 -21.79
CA TYR A 292 2.07 15.84 -20.79
C TYR A 292 0.59 15.52 -21.02
N TYR A 293 0.10 15.65 -22.26
CA TYR A 293 -1.32 15.44 -22.58
C TYR A 293 -1.73 13.97 -22.73
N LEU A 294 -0.80 13.03 -22.53
CA LEU A 294 -1.09 11.59 -22.48
C LEU A 294 -1.60 11.16 -21.10
N PHE A 295 -1.39 11.98 -20.08
CA PHE A 295 -1.98 11.82 -18.74
C PHE A 295 -3.38 12.44 -18.70
N LYS A 296 -4.28 11.82 -17.94
CA LYS A 296 -5.69 12.22 -17.84
C LYS A 296 -6.08 12.53 -16.41
N ILE A 297 -6.99 13.49 -16.26
CA ILE A 297 -7.68 13.75 -15.00
C ILE A 297 -8.97 12.93 -15.04
N GLU A 298 -9.13 11.98 -14.12
CA GLU A 298 -10.33 11.15 -14.03
C GLU A 298 -11.46 11.89 -13.31
N GLY A 299 -11.10 12.71 -12.30
CA GLY A 299 -12.03 13.61 -11.62
C GLY A 299 -11.62 13.91 -10.18
N ASN A 300 -12.60 14.30 -9.37
CA ASN A 300 -12.43 14.60 -7.95
C ASN A 300 -13.34 13.69 -7.11
N ARG A 301 -12.75 12.97 -6.15
CA ARG A 301 -13.43 12.03 -5.25
C ARG A 301 -14.34 12.75 -4.23
N GLY A 302 -14.13 14.05 -4.00
CA GLY A 302 -14.86 14.88 -3.03
C GLY A 302 -14.01 15.20 -1.81
N ASP A 303 -14.54 15.99 -0.86
CA ASP A 303 -13.76 16.41 0.32
C ASP A 303 -13.44 15.25 1.26
N LEU A 304 -12.27 15.31 1.92
CA LEU A 304 -11.81 14.32 2.90
C LEU A 304 -11.58 12.91 2.31
N THR A 305 -11.25 12.82 1.01
CA THR A 305 -11.05 11.54 0.29
C THR A 305 -9.59 11.24 -0.05
N GLN A 306 -8.65 11.79 0.74
CA GLN A 306 -7.25 11.41 0.69
C GLN A 306 -7.10 9.90 0.93
N ALA A 307 -6.20 9.29 0.18
CA ALA A 307 -6.06 7.85 0.10
C ALA A 307 -4.56 7.47 0.12
N SER A 308 -4.23 6.45 0.91
CA SER A 308 -2.89 5.85 1.02
C SER A 308 -2.73 4.66 0.08
N ALA A 309 -3.81 4.01 -0.34
CA ALA A 309 -3.78 2.85 -1.21
C ALA A 309 -5.02 2.74 -2.08
N SER A 310 -4.82 2.11 -3.23
CA SER A 310 -5.86 1.69 -4.17
C SER A 310 -5.51 0.35 -4.77
N ASP A 311 -6.53 -0.44 -5.12
CA ASP A 311 -6.37 -1.64 -5.94
C ASP A 311 -7.62 -1.89 -6.79
N PHE A 312 -7.50 -2.72 -7.82
CA PHE A 312 -8.53 -2.86 -8.86
C PHE A 312 -9.08 -4.29 -8.94
N ASP A 313 -10.40 -4.43 -8.96
CA ASP A 313 -11.05 -5.68 -9.36
C ASP A 313 -11.37 -5.64 -10.86
N GLU A 314 -10.59 -6.37 -11.65
CA GLU A 314 -10.73 -6.39 -13.12
C GLU A 314 -12.11 -6.88 -13.57
N LYS A 315 -12.69 -7.85 -12.85
CA LYS A 315 -13.97 -8.48 -13.22
C LYS A 315 -15.16 -7.54 -13.03
N ALA A 316 -15.25 -6.83 -11.91
CA ALA A 316 -16.29 -5.83 -11.67
C ALA A 316 -16.00 -4.50 -12.36
N ASN A 317 -14.75 -4.29 -12.80
CA ASN A 317 -14.24 -3.01 -13.27
C ASN A 317 -14.41 -1.91 -12.22
N VAL A 318 -13.92 -2.19 -11.00
CA VAL A 318 -14.05 -1.32 -9.84
C VAL A 318 -12.67 -1.04 -9.24
N LEU A 319 -12.36 0.23 -9.08
CA LEU A 319 -11.23 0.73 -8.30
C LEU A 319 -11.69 0.88 -6.85
N PHE A 320 -11.00 0.22 -5.92
CA PHE A 320 -11.15 0.46 -4.48
C PHE A 320 -10.07 1.42 -4.02
N LEU A 321 -10.43 2.30 -3.08
CA LEU A 321 -9.54 3.29 -2.50
C LEU A 321 -9.75 3.39 -0.99
N THR A 322 -8.67 3.41 -0.24
CA THR A 322 -8.67 3.85 1.17
C THR A 322 -9.23 5.27 1.30
N GLN A 323 -9.78 5.62 2.46
CA GLN A 323 -10.36 6.93 2.74
C GLN A 323 -9.91 7.39 4.14
N LEU A 324 -8.72 7.99 4.22
CA LEU A 324 -8.03 8.28 5.48
C LEU A 324 -8.83 9.19 6.41
N ASN A 325 -9.32 10.33 5.90
CA ASN A 325 -10.11 11.28 6.68
C ASN A 325 -11.59 10.88 6.86
N ARG A 326 -12.00 9.71 6.34
CA ARG A 326 -13.36 9.18 6.48
C ARG A 326 -13.38 7.82 7.18
N ASP A 327 -12.26 7.36 7.73
CA ASP A 327 -12.13 6.09 8.46
C ASP A 327 -12.73 4.91 7.69
N GLY A 328 -12.38 4.76 6.40
CA GLY A 328 -13.09 3.81 5.54
C GLY A 328 -12.43 3.46 4.22
N VAL A 329 -13.20 2.78 3.37
CA VAL A 329 -12.83 2.37 2.01
C VAL A 329 -13.98 2.72 1.06
N ALA A 330 -13.64 3.31 -0.07
CA ALA A 330 -14.55 3.64 -1.14
C ALA A 330 -14.31 2.79 -2.40
N CYS A 331 -15.29 2.78 -3.28
CA CYS A 331 -15.20 2.22 -4.61
C CYS A 331 -15.58 3.26 -5.67
N TRP A 332 -15.08 3.06 -6.88
CA TRP A 332 -15.47 3.78 -8.08
C TRP A 332 -15.40 2.86 -9.29
N ASN A 333 -16.37 2.98 -10.21
CA ASN A 333 -16.34 2.29 -11.49
C ASN A 333 -15.89 3.26 -12.60
N PRO A 334 -14.73 3.05 -13.25
CA PRO A 334 -14.21 3.97 -14.27
C PRO A 334 -15.08 4.17 -15.51
N LYS A 335 -16.16 3.38 -15.68
CA LYS A 335 -17.17 3.65 -16.71
C LYS A 335 -18.03 4.90 -16.41
N LYS A 336 -17.92 5.46 -15.20
CA LYS A 336 -18.65 6.63 -14.74
C LYS A 336 -17.64 7.76 -14.48
N THR A 337 -17.93 8.98 -14.95
CA THR A 337 -17.10 10.15 -14.62
C THR A 337 -16.94 10.29 -13.12
N LEU A 338 -15.70 10.45 -12.63
CA LEU A 338 -15.43 10.51 -11.21
C LEU A 338 -15.88 11.84 -10.60
N ASN A 339 -16.85 11.75 -9.69
CA ASN A 339 -17.31 12.82 -8.82
C ASN A 339 -17.81 12.23 -7.49
N SER A 340 -18.22 13.10 -6.56
CA SER A 340 -18.76 12.70 -5.26
C SER A 340 -20.01 11.81 -5.32
N GLN A 341 -20.75 11.82 -6.43
CA GLN A 341 -21.98 11.03 -6.61
C GLN A 341 -21.69 9.65 -7.23
N SER A 342 -20.56 9.49 -7.91
CA SER A 342 -20.13 8.22 -8.53
C SER A 342 -19.16 7.42 -7.65
N LEU A 343 -18.69 8.00 -6.55
CA LEU A 343 -17.88 7.35 -5.53
C LEU A 343 -18.80 6.85 -4.40
N ALA A 344 -18.74 5.56 -4.05
CA ALA A 344 -19.48 5.03 -2.90
C ALA A 344 -18.52 4.61 -1.79
N LEU A 345 -18.85 4.96 -0.56
CA LEU A 345 -18.20 4.42 0.63
C LEU A 345 -18.77 3.02 0.90
N VAL A 346 -17.94 1.98 0.82
CA VAL A 346 -18.36 0.58 0.95
C VAL A 346 -18.12 0.00 2.34
N ALA A 347 -17.18 0.60 3.07
CA ALA A 347 -16.91 0.30 4.46
C ALA A 347 -16.50 1.58 5.20
N GLN A 348 -16.96 1.72 6.44
CA GLN A 348 -16.61 2.82 7.32
C GLN A 348 -16.73 2.37 8.77
N ASP A 349 -15.70 2.63 9.56
CA ASP A 349 -15.72 2.38 11.00
C ASP A 349 -14.69 3.28 11.71
N LYS A 350 -15.18 4.14 12.61
CA LYS A 350 -14.35 5.15 13.28
C LYS A 350 -13.39 4.57 14.33
N GLU A 351 -13.55 3.32 14.73
CA GLU A 351 -12.68 2.64 15.69
C GLU A 351 -11.83 1.56 15.02
N ALA A 352 -12.40 0.87 14.03
CA ALA A 352 -11.80 -0.28 13.38
C ALA A 352 -10.99 0.08 12.13
N LEU A 353 -11.33 1.18 11.45
CA LEU A 353 -10.73 1.65 10.18
C LEU A 353 -10.07 3.03 10.29
N ILE A 354 -9.54 3.38 11.47
CA ILE A 354 -8.94 4.70 11.78
C ILE A 354 -7.95 5.12 10.70
N PHE A 355 -6.91 4.32 10.43
CA PHE A 355 -5.98 4.60 9.35
C PHE A 355 -5.88 3.36 8.46
N THR A 356 -6.65 3.38 7.37
CA THR A 356 -6.60 2.35 6.34
C THR A 356 -5.30 2.49 5.56
N ASN A 357 -4.30 1.66 5.88
CA ASN A 357 -2.98 1.75 5.28
C ASN A 357 -2.94 1.16 3.88
N ASP A 358 -3.34 -0.11 3.76
CA ASP A 358 -3.26 -0.87 2.51
C ASP A 358 -4.58 -1.50 2.17
N ILE A 359 -4.78 -1.71 0.88
CA ILE A 359 -5.79 -2.61 0.37
C ILE A 359 -5.24 -3.44 -0.79
N LYS A 360 -5.68 -4.69 -0.89
CA LYS A 360 -5.38 -5.57 -2.03
C LYS A 360 -6.59 -6.39 -2.44
N VAL A 361 -6.82 -6.52 -3.74
CA VAL A 361 -7.78 -7.47 -4.31
C VAL A 361 -7.03 -8.77 -4.63
N ASP A 362 -7.43 -9.86 -4.00
CA ASP A 362 -6.82 -11.17 -4.23
C ASP A 362 -7.46 -11.91 -5.45
N PRO A 363 -6.83 -13.00 -5.95
CA PRO A 363 -7.35 -13.76 -7.09
C PRO A 363 -8.76 -14.34 -6.89
N GLU A 364 -9.17 -14.59 -5.65
CA GLU A 364 -10.51 -15.06 -5.26
C GLU A 364 -11.51 -13.92 -5.02
N ARG A 365 -11.14 -12.70 -5.45
CA ARG A 365 -11.94 -11.47 -5.40
C ARG A 365 -12.40 -11.13 -4.00
N ASN A 366 -11.49 -11.29 -3.04
CA ASN A 366 -11.62 -10.66 -1.73
C ASN A 366 -10.82 -9.36 -1.70
N LEU A 367 -11.40 -8.32 -1.14
CA LEU A 367 -10.68 -7.13 -0.74
C LEU A 367 -10.12 -7.35 0.67
N TRP A 368 -8.79 -7.28 0.78
CA TRP A 368 -8.06 -7.24 2.05
C TRP A 368 -7.84 -5.79 2.45
N ILE A 369 -8.01 -5.47 3.73
CA ILE A 369 -7.85 -4.12 4.27
C ILE A 369 -6.98 -4.21 5.52
N LEU A 370 -5.82 -3.54 5.50
CA LEU A 370 -5.03 -3.31 6.71
C LEU A 370 -5.43 -1.96 7.29
N SER A 371 -5.86 -1.95 8.55
CA SER A 371 -6.03 -0.72 9.31
C SER A 371 -5.20 -0.74 10.58
N ASP A 372 -4.64 0.40 10.91
CA ASP A 372 -3.97 0.62 12.19
C ASP A 372 -4.34 1.99 12.79
N LYS A 373 -3.53 2.41 13.76
CA LYS A 373 -3.58 3.72 14.42
C LYS A 373 -2.31 4.54 14.15
N MET A 374 -1.80 4.52 12.92
CA MET A 374 -0.53 5.16 12.53
C MET A 374 -0.39 6.62 13.00
N PRO A 375 -1.40 7.51 12.89
CA PRO A 375 -1.26 8.87 13.43
C PRO A 375 -1.00 8.91 14.95
N ILE A 376 -1.63 8.01 15.71
CA ILE A 376 -1.40 7.89 17.15
C ILE A 376 0.00 7.31 17.41
N PHE A 377 0.44 6.34 16.61
CA PHE A 377 1.78 5.76 16.70
C PHE A 377 2.91 6.78 16.45
N ILE A 378 2.72 7.67 15.48
CA ILE A 378 3.73 8.68 15.10
C ILE A 378 3.73 9.86 16.08
N TYR A 379 2.56 10.43 16.37
CA TYR A 379 2.46 11.72 17.06
C TYR A 379 2.04 11.63 18.53
N LYS A 380 1.66 10.44 19.00
CA LYS A 380 1.23 10.16 20.38
C LYS A 380 1.83 8.82 20.83
N GLN A 381 1.13 8.13 21.72
CA GLN A 381 1.48 6.80 22.21
C GLN A 381 0.27 5.87 22.05
N LEU A 382 0.52 4.65 21.55
CA LEU A 382 -0.51 3.61 21.47
C LEU A 382 -0.79 3.04 22.86
N ASP A 383 -2.05 2.65 23.09
CA ASP A 383 -2.47 1.92 24.29
C ASP A 383 -2.35 0.41 24.03
N ALA A 384 -1.38 -0.24 24.67
CA ALA A 384 -1.14 -1.68 24.53
C ALA A 384 -2.25 -2.56 25.13
N SER A 385 -3.20 -1.99 25.89
CA SER A 385 -4.38 -2.72 26.37
C SER A 385 -5.51 -2.82 25.33
N GLN A 386 -5.42 -2.04 24.25
CA GLN A 386 -6.43 -1.98 23.19
C GLN A 386 -5.93 -2.58 21.88
N VAL A 387 -6.87 -3.03 21.06
CA VAL A 387 -6.56 -3.45 19.68
C VAL A 387 -6.12 -2.21 18.88
N ASN A 388 -4.92 -2.28 18.32
CA ASN A 388 -4.28 -1.20 17.57
C ASN A 388 -4.15 -1.52 16.08
N TYR A 389 -4.09 -2.81 15.71
CA TYR A 389 -3.86 -3.26 14.34
C TYR A 389 -4.93 -4.28 13.95
N ARG A 390 -5.48 -4.15 12.74
CA ARG A 390 -6.52 -5.05 12.23
C ARG A 390 -6.32 -5.35 10.75
N ILE A 391 -6.61 -6.59 10.38
CA ILE A 391 -6.73 -7.03 8.99
C ILE A 391 -8.14 -7.53 8.76
N PHE A 392 -8.80 -6.95 7.78
CA PHE A 392 -10.13 -7.35 7.35
C PHE A 392 -10.10 -8.00 5.97
N LYS A 393 -11.16 -8.76 5.70
CA LYS A 393 -11.46 -9.32 4.39
C LYS A 393 -12.94 -9.17 4.10
N ALA A 394 -13.29 -8.87 2.85
CA ALA A 394 -14.67 -8.95 2.38
C ALA A 394 -14.71 -9.33 0.90
N LYS A 395 -15.80 -9.97 0.46
CA LYS A 395 -16.00 -10.27 -0.96
C LYS A 395 -16.29 -8.98 -1.73
N VAL A 396 -15.63 -8.81 -2.87
CA VAL A 396 -15.84 -7.65 -3.75
C VAL A 396 -17.31 -7.50 -4.12
N ASP A 397 -17.97 -8.61 -4.50
CA ASP A 397 -19.36 -8.58 -4.93
C ASP A 397 -20.32 -8.14 -3.79
N ASP A 398 -20.00 -8.48 -2.53
CA ASP A 398 -20.79 -8.05 -1.37
C ASP A 398 -20.56 -6.57 -1.05
N LEU A 399 -19.32 -6.08 -1.20
CA LEU A 399 -18.95 -4.68 -0.95
C LEU A 399 -19.64 -3.71 -1.90
N ILE A 400 -19.73 -4.07 -3.18
CA ILE A 400 -20.27 -3.17 -4.21
C ILE A 400 -21.77 -3.34 -4.42
N LYS A 401 -22.39 -4.35 -3.80
CA LYS A 401 -23.82 -4.63 -3.94
C LYS A 401 -24.66 -3.43 -3.54
N ASP A 402 -25.64 -3.09 -4.36
CA ASP A 402 -26.57 -1.98 -4.15
C ASP A 402 -25.87 -0.60 -4.02
N THR A 403 -24.67 -0.45 -4.59
CA THR A 403 -23.92 0.82 -4.64
C THR A 403 -23.85 1.39 -6.05
N VAL A 404 -23.40 2.64 -6.18
CA VAL A 404 -23.12 3.24 -7.50
C VAL A 404 -21.92 2.61 -8.21
N CYS A 405 -21.17 1.70 -7.57
CA CYS A 405 -20.03 1.01 -8.19
C CYS A 405 -20.44 -0.28 -8.91
N SER A 406 -21.57 -0.88 -8.53
CA SER A 406 -22.08 -2.04 -9.28
C SER A 406 -22.44 -1.62 -10.71
N VAL A 407 -22.20 -2.54 -11.64
CA VAL A 407 -22.57 -2.40 -13.05
C VAL A 407 -24.08 -2.49 -13.21
#